data_AF-A0A7K4F3M1-F1
#
_entry.id   AF-A0A7K4F3M1-F1
#
_cell.length_a   1.000
_cell.length_b   1.000
_cell.length_c   1.000
_cell.angle_alpha   90.00
_cell.angle_beta   90.00
_cell.angle_gamma   90.00
#
_symmetry.space_group_name_H-M   'P 1'
#
loop_
_entity.id
_entity.type
_entity.pdbx_description
1 polymer ?
#
loop_
_entity_poly.entity_id
_entity_poly.type
_entity_poly.pdbx_seq_one_letter_code
_entity_poly.pdbx_strand_id
1 'polypeptide(L)'
;MSGKDQSVVSKEALMSTKPGKQIMKQGLFKSKGYKLFNKYKEETENEFPNFAQRFADVLLREIKSDTNPNATQQAFGDEVGSTEIILNSSEIEPVKSKLESPDVLKDRVLRILNSNFVKMTFPVFNALFDGAAEYSGRNDPQLRQDMVEGHILAIDLSEPMDRIVDKDEDLDYLDDYKLMNPYILKLARDKISKGGEQVLKEFEEGFKDARVGQYLDEKLKSKPTSITEEEMTLSYKKYRAVMGTAGRNMALAERPLGEIFYLGMARAAEGVG
;
A
#
# COMPACT_ATOMS: atom_id res chain seq x y z
N MET A 1 10.98 5.99 -17.37
CA MET A 1 10.14 5.05 -16.60
C MET A 1 10.16 3.70 -17.30
N SER A 2 10.87 2.71 -16.77
CA SER A 2 10.74 1.33 -17.23
C SER A 2 9.31 0.88 -16.93
N GLY A 3 8.63 0.32 -17.93
CA GLY A 3 7.23 -0.05 -17.81
C GLY A 3 7.06 -1.27 -16.89
N LYS A 4 6.84 -1.05 -15.60
CA LYS A 4 6.13 -2.03 -14.76
C LYS A 4 4.75 -2.24 -15.38
N ASP A 5 4.51 -3.49 -15.79
CA ASP A 5 3.47 -3.97 -16.71
C ASP A 5 2.19 -3.10 -16.73
N GLN A 6 1.91 -2.42 -17.85
CA GLN A 6 0.63 -1.72 -18.05
C GLN A 6 -0.56 -2.70 -18.13
N SER A 7 -0.27 -4.00 -18.07
CA SER A 7 -1.12 -5.03 -18.62
C SER A 7 -1.51 -6.12 -17.61
N VAL A 8 -1.41 -5.90 -16.29
CA VAL A 8 -1.71 -6.95 -15.28
C VAL A 8 -3.11 -7.58 -15.45
N VAL A 9 -4.05 -6.82 -16.00
CA VAL A 9 -5.43 -7.24 -16.35
C VAL A 9 -5.70 -7.30 -17.86
N SER A 10 -4.65 -7.21 -18.68
CA SER A 10 -4.73 -7.43 -20.12
C SER A 10 -5.11 -8.86 -20.44
N LYS A 11 -5.60 -9.08 -21.65
CA LYS A 11 -5.94 -10.43 -22.10
C LYS A 11 -4.72 -11.36 -22.04
N GLU A 12 -3.55 -10.86 -22.44
CA GLU A 12 -2.29 -11.59 -22.49
C GLU A 12 -1.84 -11.99 -21.09
N ALA A 13 -1.88 -11.07 -20.12
CA ALA A 13 -1.54 -11.36 -18.72
C ALA A 13 -2.56 -12.29 -18.05
N LEU A 14 -3.86 -12.11 -18.30
CA LEU A 14 -4.87 -13.02 -17.77
C LEU A 14 -4.70 -14.43 -18.33
N MET A 15 -4.28 -14.56 -19.59
CA MET A 15 -4.01 -15.85 -20.23
C MET A 15 -2.72 -16.52 -19.72
N SER A 16 -1.85 -15.83 -19.00
CA SER A 16 -0.63 -16.44 -18.43
C SER A 16 -0.91 -17.21 -17.13
N THR A 17 -2.01 -16.89 -16.43
CA THR A 17 -2.31 -17.48 -15.11
C THR A 17 -3.55 -18.38 -15.12
N LYS A 18 -3.61 -19.37 -14.21
CA LYS A 18 -4.79 -20.22 -14.05
C LYS A 18 -6.02 -19.40 -13.62
N PRO A 19 -5.95 -18.49 -12.63
CA PRO A 19 -7.09 -17.64 -12.27
C PRO A 19 -7.52 -16.70 -13.41
N GLY A 20 -6.58 -16.09 -14.13
CA GLY A 20 -6.92 -15.21 -15.26
C GLY A 20 -7.64 -15.96 -16.40
N LYS A 21 -7.20 -17.17 -16.75
CA LYS A 21 -7.91 -18.05 -17.69
C LYS A 21 -9.34 -18.38 -17.21
N GLN A 22 -9.53 -18.58 -15.91
CA GLN A 22 -10.87 -18.83 -15.35
C GLN A 22 -11.77 -17.60 -15.48
N ILE A 23 -11.27 -16.40 -15.21
CA ILE A 23 -12.03 -15.16 -15.41
C ILE A 23 -12.38 -14.95 -16.89
N MET A 24 -11.44 -15.19 -17.80
CA MET A 24 -11.70 -15.13 -19.25
C MET A 24 -12.80 -16.12 -19.68
N LYS A 25 -12.78 -17.35 -19.15
CA LYS A 25 -13.84 -18.35 -19.39
C LYS A 25 -15.19 -17.89 -18.84
N GLN A 26 -15.20 -17.27 -17.66
CA GLN A 26 -16.42 -16.69 -17.08
C GLN A 26 -16.99 -15.54 -17.91
N GLY A 27 -16.12 -14.81 -18.64
CA GLY A 27 -16.52 -13.76 -19.58
C GLY A 27 -17.36 -14.27 -20.75
N LEU A 28 -17.07 -15.47 -21.26
CA LEU A 28 -17.87 -16.11 -22.30
C LEU A 28 -19.33 -16.32 -21.89
N PHE A 29 -19.57 -16.54 -20.58
CA PHE A 29 -20.90 -16.75 -20.01
C PHE A 29 -21.48 -15.51 -19.31
N LYS A 30 -20.78 -14.36 -19.36
CA LYS A 30 -21.15 -13.12 -18.64
C LYS A 30 -21.58 -13.38 -17.19
N SER A 31 -20.81 -14.23 -16.48
CA SER A 31 -21.14 -14.66 -15.11
C SER A 31 -21.21 -13.47 -14.14
N LYS A 32 -21.84 -13.66 -12.96
CA LYS A 32 -21.81 -12.66 -11.88
C LYS A 32 -20.37 -12.27 -11.50
N GLY A 33 -19.47 -13.25 -11.41
CA GLY A 33 -18.06 -13.02 -11.09
C GLY A 33 -17.34 -12.17 -12.15
N TYR A 34 -17.58 -12.43 -13.44
CA TYR A 34 -16.99 -11.63 -14.52
C TYR A 34 -17.54 -10.19 -14.55
N LYS A 35 -18.83 -10.00 -14.27
CA LYS A 35 -19.42 -8.65 -14.16
C LYS A 35 -18.80 -7.85 -13.02
N LEU A 36 -18.57 -8.46 -11.86
CA LEU A 36 -17.90 -7.81 -10.73
C LEU A 36 -16.44 -7.49 -11.06
N PHE A 37 -15.71 -8.42 -11.68
CA PHE A 37 -14.34 -8.18 -12.15
C PHE A 37 -14.28 -6.97 -13.08
N ASN A 38 -15.13 -6.92 -14.12
CA ASN A 38 -15.14 -5.78 -15.04
C ASN A 38 -15.55 -4.47 -14.34
N LYS A 39 -16.55 -4.48 -13.45
CA LYS A 39 -16.96 -3.30 -12.68
C LYS A 39 -15.76 -2.66 -11.98
N TYR A 40 -15.07 -3.41 -11.13
CA TYR A 40 -13.99 -2.85 -10.31
C TYR A 40 -12.72 -2.56 -11.12
N LYS A 41 -12.49 -3.31 -12.20
CA LYS A 41 -11.43 -2.99 -13.17
C LYS A 41 -11.67 -1.61 -13.80
N GLU A 42 -12.85 -1.40 -14.41
CA GLU A 42 -13.19 -0.15 -15.09
C GLU A 42 -13.26 1.02 -14.11
N GLU A 43 -13.81 0.81 -12.91
CA GLU A 43 -13.84 1.82 -11.85
C GLU A 43 -12.43 2.23 -11.44
N THR A 44 -11.51 1.28 -11.26
CA THR A 44 -10.11 1.57 -10.94
C THR A 44 -9.43 2.33 -12.06
N GLU A 45 -9.60 1.91 -13.32
CA GLU A 45 -9.00 2.59 -14.48
C GLU A 45 -9.43 4.08 -14.56
N ASN A 46 -10.67 4.39 -14.16
CA ASN A 46 -11.19 5.76 -14.14
C ASN A 46 -10.80 6.56 -12.89
N GLU A 47 -10.79 5.95 -11.71
CA GLU A 47 -10.57 6.65 -10.44
C GLU A 47 -9.11 6.74 -10.00
N PHE A 48 -8.25 5.84 -10.48
CA PHE A 48 -6.84 5.83 -10.07
C PHE A 48 -6.09 7.14 -10.38
N PRO A 49 -6.28 7.80 -11.54
CA PRO A 49 -5.69 9.11 -11.80
C PRO A 49 -6.17 10.19 -10.80
N ASN A 50 -7.43 10.14 -10.40
CA ASN A 50 -7.99 11.08 -9.42
C ASN A 50 -7.39 10.84 -8.02
N PHE A 51 -7.25 9.57 -7.64
CA PHE A 51 -6.56 9.19 -6.41
C PHE A 51 -5.11 9.68 -6.39
N ALA A 52 -4.34 9.44 -7.46
CA ALA A 52 -2.96 9.89 -7.55
C ALA A 52 -2.83 11.41 -7.41
N GLN A 53 -3.74 12.17 -8.04
CA GLN A 53 -3.80 13.62 -7.91
C GLN A 53 -4.11 14.05 -6.47
N ARG A 54 -5.15 13.48 -5.85
CA ARG A 54 -5.51 13.76 -4.45
C ARG A 54 -4.35 13.47 -3.50
N PHE A 55 -3.66 12.34 -3.69
CA PHE A 55 -2.51 11.97 -2.88
C PHE A 55 -1.39 13.01 -3.00
N ALA A 56 -1.01 13.40 -4.22
CA ALA A 56 0.01 14.42 -4.43
C ALA A 56 -0.37 15.78 -3.81
N ASP A 57 -1.61 16.21 -3.96
CA ASP A 57 -2.07 17.51 -3.44
C ASP A 57 -2.08 17.55 -1.90
N VAL A 58 -2.53 16.46 -1.28
CA VAL A 58 -2.58 16.36 0.19
C VAL A 58 -1.17 16.21 0.76
N LEU A 59 -0.30 15.39 0.13
CA LEU A 59 1.08 15.23 0.55
C LEU A 59 1.86 16.55 0.46
N LEU A 60 1.63 17.34 -0.61
CA LEU A 60 2.23 18.66 -0.76
C LEU A 60 1.84 19.59 0.37
N ARG A 61 0.57 19.54 0.78
CA ARG A 61 0.04 20.36 1.87
C ARG A 61 0.71 20.00 3.19
N GLU A 62 0.83 18.71 3.49
CA GLU A 62 1.48 18.22 4.72
C GLU A 62 2.94 18.70 4.79
N ILE A 63 3.72 18.48 3.72
CA ILE A 63 5.13 18.90 3.64
C ILE A 63 5.28 20.42 3.85
N LYS A 64 4.42 21.23 3.22
CA LYS A 64 4.45 22.69 3.36
C LYS A 64 4.04 23.16 4.75
N SER A 65 3.11 22.46 5.38
CA SER A 65 2.60 22.83 6.70
C SER A 65 3.53 22.44 7.85
N ASP A 66 4.48 21.52 7.62
CA ASP A 66 5.41 21.10 8.64
C ASP A 66 6.47 22.16 8.93
N THR A 67 6.36 22.77 10.11
CA THR A 67 7.28 23.77 10.63
C THR A 67 8.54 23.18 11.29
N ASN A 68 8.57 21.87 11.54
CA ASN A 68 9.71 21.18 12.14
C ASN A 68 9.95 19.79 11.49
N PRO A 69 10.34 19.76 10.20
CA PRO A 69 10.52 18.51 9.46
C PRO A 69 11.61 17.62 10.05
N ASN A 70 12.58 18.18 10.79
CA ASN A 70 13.57 17.39 11.51
C ASN A 70 12.94 16.57 12.64
N ALA A 71 12.07 17.17 13.46
CA ALA A 71 11.38 16.41 14.50
C ALA A 71 10.48 15.31 13.91
N THR A 72 9.80 15.60 12.80
CA THR A 72 8.99 14.61 12.07
C THR A 72 9.83 13.44 11.57
N GLN A 73 10.98 13.71 10.96
CA GLN A 73 11.92 12.68 10.50
C GLN A 73 12.44 11.83 11.68
N GLN A 74 12.88 12.45 12.77
CA GLN A 74 13.39 11.72 13.93
C GLN A 74 12.30 10.85 14.58
N ALA A 75 11.09 11.37 14.77
CA ALA A 75 9.98 10.61 15.34
C ALA A 75 9.63 9.39 14.48
N PHE A 76 9.68 9.53 13.16
CA PHE A 76 9.48 8.41 12.24
C PHE A 76 10.62 7.39 12.32
N GLY A 77 11.88 7.84 12.33
CA GLY A 77 13.05 6.97 12.50
C GLY A 77 13.03 6.19 13.82
N ASP A 78 12.59 6.82 14.91
CA ASP A 78 12.39 6.18 16.22
C ASP A 78 11.25 5.17 16.18
N GLU A 79 10.13 5.54 15.55
CA GLU A 79 8.97 4.68 15.41
C GLU A 79 9.32 3.41 14.64
N VAL A 80 9.97 3.55 13.48
CA VAL A 80 10.32 2.42 12.60
C VAL A 80 11.54 1.65 13.10
N GLY A 81 12.39 2.26 13.91
CA GLY A 81 13.63 1.68 14.42
C GLY A 81 14.79 1.70 13.42
N SER A 82 14.79 2.61 12.45
CA SER A 82 15.86 2.73 11.45
C SER A 82 16.18 4.20 11.13
N THR A 83 17.45 4.56 11.23
CA THR A 83 17.96 5.88 10.82
C THR A 83 18.34 5.91 9.33
N GLU A 84 18.37 4.77 8.65
CA GLU A 84 18.71 4.71 7.21
C GLU A 84 17.59 5.27 6.34
N ILE A 85 16.34 5.19 6.83
CA ILE A 85 15.14 5.63 6.10
C ILE A 85 14.76 7.09 6.34
N ILE A 86 15.61 7.84 7.05
CA ILE A 86 15.43 9.26 7.32
C ILE A 86 16.59 10.07 6.75
N LEU A 87 16.35 11.38 6.60
CA LEU A 87 17.37 12.34 6.18
C LEU A 87 18.20 12.84 7.38
N ASN A 88 19.46 13.17 7.12
CA ASN A 88 20.24 13.98 8.04
C ASN A 88 19.68 15.40 8.10
N SER A 89 19.81 16.09 9.24
CA SER A 89 19.24 17.43 9.43
C SER A 89 19.69 18.44 8.37
N SER A 90 20.91 18.32 7.85
CA SER A 90 21.44 19.20 6.78
C SER A 90 20.83 18.95 5.40
N GLU A 91 20.25 17.77 5.17
CA GLU A 91 19.66 17.35 3.89
C GLU A 91 18.17 17.72 3.78
N ILE A 92 17.51 17.94 4.93
CA ILE A 92 16.06 18.15 5.01
C ILE A 92 15.60 19.37 4.21
N GLU A 93 16.16 20.56 4.47
CA GLU A 93 15.70 21.79 3.80
C GLU A 93 15.93 21.78 2.28
N PRO A 94 17.09 21.34 1.75
CA PRO A 94 17.28 21.17 0.31
C PRO A 94 16.25 20.23 -0.33
N VAL A 95 15.99 19.06 0.30
CA VAL A 95 15.05 18.06 -0.24
C VAL A 95 13.62 18.57 -0.14
N LYS A 96 13.23 19.19 0.98
CA LYS A 96 11.92 19.80 1.18
C LYS A 96 11.64 20.87 0.14
N SER A 97 12.57 21.81 -0.05
CA SER A 97 12.44 22.89 -1.05
C SER A 97 12.21 22.34 -2.47
N LYS A 98 12.87 21.23 -2.82
CA LYS A 98 12.67 20.52 -4.09
C LYS A 98 11.27 19.89 -4.18
N LEU A 99 10.81 19.24 -3.12
CA LEU A 99 9.50 18.57 -3.06
C LEU A 99 8.30 19.51 -2.90
N GLU A 100 8.52 20.79 -2.57
CA GLU A 100 7.47 21.81 -2.61
C GLU A 100 7.01 22.19 -4.03
N SER A 101 7.75 21.74 -5.05
CA SER A 101 7.33 21.80 -6.45
C SER A 101 6.25 20.75 -6.74
N PRO A 102 5.03 21.16 -7.15
CA PRO A 102 3.93 20.22 -7.43
C PRO A 102 4.30 19.15 -8.46
N ASP A 103 5.02 19.53 -9.52
CA ASP A 103 5.41 18.61 -10.59
C ASP A 103 6.40 17.55 -10.11
N VAL A 104 7.37 17.95 -9.28
CA VAL A 104 8.37 17.02 -8.73
C VAL A 104 7.71 16.04 -7.77
N LEU A 105 6.87 16.53 -6.85
CA LEU A 105 6.18 15.67 -5.89
C LEU A 105 5.23 14.71 -6.61
N LYS A 106 4.48 15.20 -7.62
CA LYS A 106 3.59 14.37 -8.41
C LYS A 106 4.34 13.27 -9.16
N ASP A 107 5.52 13.57 -9.72
CA ASP A 107 6.37 12.53 -10.32
C ASP A 107 6.76 11.45 -9.31
N ARG A 108 7.17 11.82 -8.09
CA ARG A 108 7.47 10.84 -7.02
C ARG A 108 6.26 9.99 -6.64
N VAL A 109 5.11 10.63 -6.45
CA VAL A 109 3.85 9.94 -6.15
C VAL A 109 3.50 8.93 -7.24
N LEU A 110 3.59 9.31 -8.51
CA LEU A 110 3.31 8.40 -9.63
C LEU A 110 4.29 7.22 -9.71
N ARG A 111 5.55 7.42 -9.32
CA ARG A 111 6.57 6.34 -9.28
C ARG A 111 6.34 5.36 -8.14
N ILE A 112 5.90 5.84 -6.98
CA ILE A 112 5.51 5.00 -5.85
C ILE A 112 4.28 4.18 -6.27
N LEU A 113 3.23 4.85 -6.74
CA LEU A 113 1.98 4.24 -7.19
C LEU A 113 2.10 3.31 -8.42
N ASN A 114 3.21 3.36 -9.16
CA ASN A 114 3.45 2.47 -10.29
C ASN A 114 3.93 1.08 -9.85
N SER A 115 3.18 0.46 -8.95
CA SER A 115 3.40 -0.90 -8.48
C SER A 115 2.30 -1.83 -9.00
N ASN A 116 2.68 -3.04 -9.45
CA ASN A 116 1.70 -4.08 -9.79
C ASN A 116 0.87 -4.46 -8.57
N PHE A 117 1.45 -4.37 -7.38
CA PHE A 117 0.77 -4.67 -6.14
C PHE A 117 -0.38 -3.68 -5.88
N VAL A 118 -0.12 -2.37 -6.04
CA VAL A 118 -1.15 -1.32 -5.95
C VAL A 118 -2.24 -1.52 -7.00
N LYS A 119 -1.85 -1.70 -8.27
CA LYS A 119 -2.79 -1.89 -9.39
C LYS A 119 -3.72 -3.10 -9.19
N MET A 120 -3.22 -4.18 -8.60
CA MET A 120 -4.04 -5.36 -8.30
C MET A 120 -4.88 -5.20 -7.03
N THR A 121 -4.39 -4.47 -6.03
CA THR A 121 -5.04 -4.36 -4.72
C THR A 121 -6.16 -3.34 -4.70
N PHE A 122 -6.01 -2.22 -5.42
CA PHE A 122 -7.01 -1.16 -5.50
C PHE A 122 -8.42 -1.67 -5.89
N PRO A 123 -8.62 -2.45 -6.98
CA PRO A 123 -9.93 -2.98 -7.31
C PRO A 123 -10.44 -4.01 -6.29
N VAL A 124 -9.55 -4.76 -5.65
CA VAL A 124 -9.91 -5.77 -4.65
C VAL A 124 -10.45 -5.11 -3.39
N PHE A 125 -9.80 -4.04 -2.90
CA PHE A 125 -10.27 -3.32 -1.71
C PHE A 125 -11.62 -2.66 -1.92
N ASN A 126 -11.84 -2.05 -3.08
CA ASN A 126 -13.17 -1.56 -3.47
C ASN A 126 -14.22 -2.68 -3.45
N ALA A 127 -13.88 -3.86 -3.98
CA ALA A 127 -14.79 -5.01 -3.99
C ALA A 127 -15.10 -5.55 -2.58
N LEU A 128 -14.10 -5.65 -1.72
CA LEU A 128 -14.26 -6.11 -0.35
C LEU A 128 -15.11 -5.13 0.46
N PHE A 129 -14.82 -3.83 0.36
CA PHE A 129 -15.58 -2.80 1.06
C PHE A 129 -17.04 -2.78 0.61
N ASP A 130 -17.29 -2.78 -0.70
CA ASP A 130 -18.66 -2.83 -1.24
C ASP A 130 -19.41 -4.08 -0.75
N GLY A 131 -18.74 -5.24 -0.73
CA GLY A 131 -19.34 -6.48 -0.23
C GLY A 131 -19.69 -6.44 1.25
N ALA A 132 -18.84 -5.84 2.09
CA ALA A 132 -19.13 -5.65 3.50
C ALA A 132 -20.21 -4.58 3.76
N ALA A 133 -20.19 -3.50 2.98
CA ALA A 133 -21.20 -2.45 3.04
C ALA A 133 -22.59 -3.00 2.65
N GLU A 134 -22.68 -3.80 1.59
CA GLU A 134 -23.92 -4.48 1.19
C GLU A 134 -24.43 -5.41 2.31
N TYR A 135 -23.55 -6.20 2.91
CA TYR A 135 -23.91 -7.11 4.02
C TYR A 135 -24.42 -6.38 5.26
N SER A 136 -23.84 -5.23 5.59
CA SER A 136 -24.18 -4.42 6.77
C SER A 136 -25.28 -3.38 6.50
N GLY A 137 -25.74 -3.24 5.26
CA GLY A 137 -26.71 -2.21 4.87
C GLY A 137 -26.16 -0.78 4.89
N ARG A 138 -24.83 -0.61 4.76
CA ARG A 138 -24.15 0.68 4.77
C ARG A 138 -24.04 1.26 3.36
N ASN A 139 -24.19 2.59 3.25
CA ASN A 139 -23.87 3.32 2.04
C ASN A 139 -23.14 4.63 2.42
N ASP A 140 -21.82 4.56 2.43
CA ASP A 140 -20.96 5.71 2.71
C ASP A 140 -19.80 5.75 1.71
N PRO A 141 -19.98 6.45 0.57
CA PRO A 141 -18.96 6.54 -0.47
C PRO A 141 -17.67 7.23 -0.01
N GLN A 142 -17.76 8.17 0.94
CA GLN A 142 -16.59 8.88 1.45
C GLN A 142 -15.77 7.96 2.35
N LEU A 143 -16.43 7.23 3.26
CA LEU A 143 -15.76 6.24 4.09
C LEU A 143 -15.11 5.14 3.26
N ARG A 144 -15.79 4.67 2.21
CA ARG A 144 -15.21 3.72 1.25
C ARG A 144 -13.91 4.27 0.66
N GLN A 145 -13.94 5.51 0.15
CA GLN A 145 -12.76 6.13 -0.43
C GLN A 145 -11.63 6.25 0.60
N ASP A 146 -11.92 6.73 1.80
CA ASP A 146 -10.90 6.90 2.84
C ASP A 146 -10.29 5.55 3.26
N MET A 147 -11.11 4.52 3.45
CA MET A 147 -10.61 3.19 3.80
C MET A 147 -9.73 2.58 2.71
N VAL A 148 -10.18 2.62 1.46
CA VAL A 148 -9.42 2.06 0.33
C VAL A 148 -8.14 2.84 0.12
N GLU A 149 -8.21 4.17 0.00
CA GLU A 149 -7.03 5.00 -0.26
C GLU A 149 -6.04 4.94 0.90
N GLY A 150 -6.51 5.00 2.15
CA GLY A 150 -5.64 4.94 3.34
C GLY A 150 -4.81 3.67 3.39
N HIS A 151 -5.42 2.53 3.08
CA HIS A 151 -4.72 1.25 3.03
C HIS A 151 -3.80 1.10 1.82
N ILE A 152 -4.16 1.68 0.68
CA ILE A 152 -3.26 1.74 -0.48
C ILE A 152 -2.02 2.58 -0.14
N LEU A 153 -2.18 3.73 0.52
CA LEU A 153 -1.04 4.56 0.97
C LEU A 153 -0.13 3.81 1.94
N ALA A 154 -0.71 3.08 2.91
CA ALA A 154 0.07 2.31 3.87
C ALA A 154 0.84 1.15 3.23
N ILE A 155 0.22 0.45 2.29
CA ILE A 155 0.87 -0.62 1.52
C ILE A 155 2.00 -0.04 0.69
N ASP A 156 1.72 1.04 -0.03
CA ASP A 156 2.66 1.62 -0.97
C ASP A 156 3.79 2.38 -0.28
N LEU A 157 3.75 2.56 1.05
CA LEU A 157 4.89 2.99 1.86
C LEU A 157 6.00 1.93 1.90
N SER A 158 5.69 0.65 1.71
CA SER A 158 6.72 -0.39 1.70
C SER A 158 7.65 -0.24 0.49
N GLU A 159 7.14 0.18 -0.66
CA GLU A 159 7.92 0.35 -1.89
C GLU A 159 9.06 1.39 -1.76
N PRO A 160 8.83 2.66 -1.36
CA PRO A 160 9.91 3.62 -1.14
C PRO A 160 10.86 3.16 -0.03
N MET A 161 10.37 2.48 1.01
CA MET A 161 11.23 1.91 2.06
C MET A 161 12.15 0.81 1.51
N ASP A 162 11.62 -0.13 0.73
CA ASP A 162 12.39 -1.18 0.08
C ASP A 162 13.43 -0.57 -0.88
N ARG A 163 13.07 0.42 -1.70
CA ARG A 163 14.02 1.12 -2.58
C ARG A 163 15.17 1.79 -1.83
N ILE A 164 14.90 2.39 -0.66
CA ILE A 164 15.94 3.01 0.18
C ILE A 164 16.91 1.96 0.73
N VAL A 165 16.39 0.83 1.20
CA VAL A 165 17.15 -0.24 1.84
C VAL A 165 17.94 -1.05 0.80
N ASP A 166 17.25 -1.51 -0.25
CA ASP A 166 17.82 -2.38 -1.28
C ASP A 166 18.69 -1.62 -2.29
N LYS A 167 18.45 -0.30 -2.47
CA LYS A 167 19.17 0.56 -3.42
C LYS A 167 19.25 -0.05 -4.82
N ASP A 168 18.11 -0.52 -5.31
CA ASP A 168 17.97 -1.23 -6.57
C ASP A 168 17.27 -0.40 -7.66
N GLU A 169 16.37 0.49 -7.27
CA GLU A 169 15.60 1.37 -8.16
C GLU A 169 15.63 2.84 -7.69
N ASP A 170 15.44 3.78 -8.62
CA ASP A 170 15.24 5.22 -8.32
C ASP A 170 16.31 5.84 -7.40
N LEU A 171 17.58 5.45 -7.59
CA LEU A 171 18.72 5.87 -6.75
C LEU A 171 18.83 7.40 -6.58
N ASP A 172 18.50 8.16 -7.62
CA ASP A 172 18.55 9.62 -7.61
C ASP A 172 17.43 10.26 -6.75
N TYR A 173 16.46 9.46 -6.28
CA TYR A 173 15.26 9.92 -5.60
C TYR A 173 15.11 9.35 -4.19
N LEU A 174 16.09 8.59 -3.68
CA LEU A 174 15.99 7.98 -2.34
C LEU A 174 15.78 9.03 -1.24
N ASP A 175 16.44 10.19 -1.34
CA ASP A 175 16.27 11.28 -0.38
C ASP A 175 14.86 11.87 -0.41
N ASP A 176 14.22 11.89 -1.60
CA ASP A 176 12.84 12.34 -1.74
C ASP A 176 11.90 11.40 -1.00
N TYR A 177 12.12 10.09 -1.17
CA TYR A 177 11.37 9.06 -0.47
C TYR A 177 11.55 9.13 1.05
N LYS A 178 12.79 9.32 1.53
CA LYS A 178 13.07 9.53 2.95
C LYS A 178 12.28 10.71 3.52
N LEU A 179 12.24 11.86 2.82
CA LEU A 179 11.44 13.00 3.27
C LEU A 179 9.94 12.65 3.31
N MET A 180 9.43 11.99 2.26
CA MET A 180 7.99 11.74 2.07
C MET A 180 7.42 10.71 3.05
N ASN A 181 8.17 9.67 3.40
CA ASN A 181 7.72 8.53 4.21
C ASN A 181 6.90 8.88 5.47
N PRO A 182 7.37 9.75 6.38
CA PRO A 182 6.58 10.10 7.58
C PRO A 182 5.22 10.70 7.24
N TYR A 183 5.16 11.55 6.22
CA TYR A 183 3.92 12.19 5.80
C TYR A 183 2.97 11.19 5.12
N ILE A 184 3.49 10.26 4.31
CA ILE A 184 2.69 9.18 3.71
C ILE A 184 2.04 8.33 4.81
N LEU A 185 2.81 7.92 5.83
CA LEU A 185 2.30 7.15 6.96
C LEU A 185 1.23 7.93 7.74
N LYS A 186 1.45 9.23 7.99
CA LYS A 186 0.45 10.10 8.61
C LYS A 186 -0.85 10.14 7.79
N LEU A 187 -0.75 10.31 6.48
CA LEU A 187 -1.93 10.37 5.60
C LEU A 187 -2.71 9.05 5.56
N ALA A 188 -2.00 7.92 5.58
CA ALA A 188 -2.63 6.61 5.72
C ALA A 188 -3.43 6.54 7.03
N ARG A 189 -2.82 6.88 8.17
CA ARG A 189 -3.48 6.91 9.49
C ARG A 189 -4.70 7.82 9.52
N ASP A 190 -4.56 9.03 9.01
CA ASP A 190 -5.63 10.04 8.98
C ASP A 190 -6.87 9.50 8.24
N LYS A 191 -6.66 8.78 7.13
CA LYS A 191 -7.73 8.14 6.35
C LYS A 191 -8.30 6.89 7.02
N ILE A 192 -7.44 5.99 7.50
CA ILE A 192 -7.83 4.74 8.14
C ILE A 192 -8.64 4.98 9.41
N SER A 193 -8.27 6.02 10.17
CA SER A 193 -8.99 6.41 11.39
C SER A 193 -10.46 6.76 11.16
N LYS A 194 -10.87 7.10 9.93
CA LYS A 194 -12.27 7.35 9.57
C LYS A 194 -13.14 6.10 9.71
N GLY A 195 -12.55 4.90 9.65
CA GLY A 195 -13.22 3.63 9.94
C GLY A 195 -13.49 3.38 11.43
N GLY A 196 -12.97 4.23 12.32
CA GLY A 196 -13.15 4.12 13.76
C GLY A 196 -11.91 3.59 14.50
N GLU A 197 -11.96 3.65 15.84
CA GLU A 197 -10.84 3.34 16.71
C GLU A 197 -10.35 1.89 16.54
N GLN A 198 -11.28 0.92 16.45
CA GLN A 198 -10.90 -0.48 16.25
C GLN A 198 -10.17 -0.68 14.92
N VAL A 199 -10.63 -0.05 13.84
CA VAL A 199 -10.00 -0.13 12.52
C VAL A 199 -8.57 0.42 12.54
N LEU A 200 -8.37 1.56 13.20
CA LEU A 200 -7.04 2.13 13.38
C LEU A 200 -6.15 1.22 14.23
N LYS A 201 -6.68 0.66 15.32
CA LYS A 201 -5.95 -0.29 16.17
C LYS A 201 -5.47 -1.51 15.39
N GLU A 202 -6.35 -2.12 14.60
CA GLU A 202 -5.99 -3.25 13.74
C GLU A 202 -4.85 -2.87 12.78
N PHE A 203 -4.94 -1.68 12.16
CA PHE A 203 -3.89 -1.16 11.30
C PHE A 203 -2.54 -1.02 12.04
N GLU A 204 -2.51 -0.41 13.23
CA GLU A 204 -1.27 -0.21 13.99
C GLU A 204 -0.65 -1.55 14.44
N GLU A 205 -1.48 -2.54 14.82
CA GLU A 205 -1.01 -3.88 15.14
C GLU A 205 -0.40 -4.56 13.90
N GLY A 206 -1.08 -4.49 12.76
CA GLY A 206 -0.58 -5.02 11.48
C GLY A 206 0.70 -4.32 11.02
N PHE A 207 0.79 -3.00 11.18
CA PHE A 207 1.97 -2.21 10.85
C PHE A 207 3.17 -2.60 11.74
N LYS A 208 2.95 -2.77 13.04
CA LYS A 208 3.99 -3.24 13.97
C LYS A 208 4.51 -4.64 13.58
N ASP A 209 3.62 -5.57 13.25
CA ASP A 209 4.00 -6.91 12.80
C ASP A 209 4.76 -6.87 11.47
N ALA A 210 4.35 -6.00 10.55
CA ALA A 210 5.03 -5.81 9.27
C ALA A 210 6.46 -5.31 9.43
N ARG A 211 6.69 -4.38 10.37
CA ARG A 211 8.05 -3.88 10.68
C ARG A 211 8.95 -4.96 11.25
N VAL A 212 8.41 -5.85 12.09
CA VAL A 212 9.18 -7.01 12.58
C VAL A 212 9.57 -7.91 11.42
N GLY A 213 8.65 -8.19 10.49
CA GLY A 213 8.94 -8.98 9.29
C GLY A 213 9.97 -8.32 8.37
N GLN A 214 9.90 -7.00 8.17
CA GLN A 214 10.87 -6.23 7.37
C GLN A 214 12.27 -6.29 7.97
N TYR A 215 12.40 -6.06 9.28
CA TYR A 215 13.68 -6.14 9.97
C TYR A 215 14.32 -7.53 9.90
N LEU A 216 13.50 -8.58 9.97
CA LEU A 216 13.97 -9.95 9.77
C LEU A 216 14.45 -10.15 8.33
N ASP A 217 13.70 -9.68 7.33
CA ASP A 217 14.06 -9.75 5.92
C ASP A 217 15.44 -9.12 5.63
N GLU A 218 15.67 -7.90 6.13
CA GLU A 218 16.97 -7.20 6.04
C GLU A 218 18.11 -8.01 6.68
N LYS A 219 17.88 -8.56 7.87
CA LYS A 219 18.87 -9.41 8.55
C LYS A 219 19.20 -10.66 7.76
N LEU A 220 18.19 -11.30 7.17
CA LEU A 220 18.39 -12.52 6.38
C LEU A 220 19.14 -12.24 5.09
N LYS A 221 18.86 -11.12 4.42
CA LYS A 221 19.62 -10.63 3.25
C LYS A 221 21.11 -10.43 3.57
N SER A 222 21.46 -10.08 4.81
CA SER A 222 22.87 -9.97 5.23
C SER A 222 23.62 -11.31 5.37
N LYS A 223 22.91 -12.45 5.41
CA LYS A 223 23.47 -13.81 5.57
C LYS A 223 22.77 -14.84 4.67
N PRO A 224 22.83 -14.68 3.33
CA PRO A 224 21.99 -15.43 2.41
C PRO A 224 22.25 -16.94 2.40
N THR A 225 23.41 -17.41 2.84
CA THR A 225 23.79 -18.83 2.82
C THR A 225 23.36 -19.61 4.07
N SER A 226 22.78 -18.94 5.08
CA SER A 226 22.41 -19.57 6.36
C SER A 226 20.95 -19.34 6.75
N ILE A 227 20.10 -18.96 5.80
CA ILE A 227 18.66 -18.73 6.03
C ILE A 227 17.96 -20.08 6.22
N THR A 228 17.22 -20.22 7.31
CA THR A 228 16.36 -21.38 7.58
C THR A 228 14.93 -21.17 7.04
N GLU A 229 14.20 -22.26 6.82
CA GLU A 229 12.79 -22.21 6.39
C GLU A 229 11.90 -21.47 7.41
N GLU A 230 12.18 -21.65 8.71
CA GLU A 230 11.49 -20.95 9.79
C GLU A 230 11.72 -19.43 9.72
N GLU A 231 12.96 -19.00 9.45
CA GLU A 231 13.30 -17.60 9.27
C GLU A 231 12.63 -16.99 8.04
N MET A 232 12.56 -17.70 6.90
CA MET A 232 11.80 -17.22 5.75
C MET A 232 10.30 -17.12 6.06
N THR A 233 9.73 -18.12 6.72
CA THR A 233 8.31 -18.10 7.10
C THR A 233 8.00 -16.91 8.01
N LEU A 234 8.95 -16.53 8.88
CA LEU A 234 8.83 -15.36 9.74
C LEU A 234 8.97 -14.03 8.99
N SER A 235 9.86 -13.93 7.99
CA SER A 235 9.99 -12.70 7.18
C SER A 235 8.74 -12.46 6.32
N TYR A 236 8.15 -13.53 5.76
CA TYR A 236 6.90 -13.45 4.98
C TYR A 236 5.67 -13.01 5.78
N LYS A 237 5.76 -13.00 7.12
CA LYS A 237 4.71 -12.40 7.97
C LYS A 237 4.44 -10.94 7.62
N LYS A 238 5.39 -10.20 7.03
CA LYS A 238 5.17 -8.80 6.65
C LYS A 238 4.00 -8.65 5.67
N TYR A 239 3.99 -9.44 4.60
CA TYR A 239 2.93 -9.41 3.59
C TYR A 239 1.59 -9.85 4.16
N ARG A 240 1.62 -10.89 5.02
CA ARG A 240 0.43 -11.41 5.70
C ARG A 240 -0.20 -10.37 6.62
N ALA A 241 0.62 -9.70 7.43
CA ALA A 241 0.18 -8.71 8.40
C ALA A 241 -0.44 -7.50 7.70
N VAL A 242 0.25 -6.94 6.70
CA VAL A 242 -0.24 -5.77 5.94
C VAL A 242 -1.55 -6.11 5.22
N MET A 243 -1.55 -7.17 4.40
CA MET A 243 -2.71 -7.46 3.55
C MET A 243 -3.88 -8.07 4.30
N GLY A 244 -3.61 -8.93 5.28
CA GLY A 244 -4.65 -9.51 6.13
C GLY A 244 -5.38 -8.41 6.91
N THR A 245 -4.63 -7.53 7.57
CA THR A 245 -5.19 -6.39 8.31
C THR A 245 -5.94 -5.46 7.37
N ALA A 246 -5.40 -5.21 6.18
CA ALA A 246 -6.08 -4.39 5.22
C ALA A 246 -7.43 -4.98 4.77
N GLY A 247 -7.46 -6.29 4.49
CA GLY A 247 -8.69 -7.02 4.21
C GLY A 247 -9.70 -6.95 5.36
N ARG A 248 -9.26 -7.14 6.60
CA ARG A 248 -10.11 -7.01 7.80
C ARG A 248 -10.79 -5.65 7.88
N ASN A 249 -10.01 -4.60 7.66
CA ASN A 249 -10.47 -3.22 7.74
C ASN A 249 -11.39 -2.80 6.60
N MET A 250 -11.39 -3.50 5.45
CA MET A 250 -12.43 -3.30 4.43
C MET A 250 -13.82 -3.69 4.93
N ALA A 251 -13.90 -4.51 5.98
CA ALA A 251 -15.14 -4.78 6.72
C ALA A 251 -15.25 -3.97 8.02
N LEU A 252 -14.50 -2.87 8.17
CA LEU A 252 -14.37 -2.08 9.40
C LEU A 252 -14.05 -2.91 10.66
N ALA A 253 -13.25 -3.98 10.49
CA ALA A 253 -12.95 -4.95 11.54
C ALA A 253 -14.18 -5.68 12.13
N GLU A 254 -15.33 -5.61 11.46
CA GLU A 254 -16.56 -6.25 11.90
C GLU A 254 -16.58 -7.74 11.54
N ARG A 255 -17.13 -8.55 12.44
CA ARG A 255 -17.33 -9.99 12.22
C ARG A 255 -18.70 -10.26 11.58
N PRO A 256 -18.83 -11.32 10.76
CA PRO A 256 -17.80 -12.31 10.45
C PRO A 256 -16.87 -11.93 9.28
N LEU A 257 -17.23 -10.93 8.47
CA LEU A 257 -16.55 -10.65 7.21
C LEU A 257 -15.09 -10.22 7.39
N GLY A 258 -14.76 -9.46 8.44
CA GLY A 258 -13.39 -9.04 8.72
C GLY A 258 -12.42 -10.21 8.88
N GLU A 259 -12.85 -11.32 9.49
CA GLU A 259 -11.99 -12.51 9.62
C GLU A 259 -11.86 -13.27 8.30
N ILE A 260 -12.95 -13.34 7.52
CA ILE A 260 -12.94 -13.99 6.21
C ILE A 260 -12.02 -13.23 5.25
N PHE A 261 -12.12 -11.90 5.24
CA PHE A 261 -11.30 -11.03 4.40
C PHE A 261 -9.84 -11.05 4.85
N TYR A 262 -9.59 -11.05 6.17
CA TYR A 262 -8.24 -11.23 6.71
C TYR A 262 -7.60 -12.50 6.17
N LEU A 263 -8.27 -13.66 6.33
CA LEU A 263 -7.72 -14.96 5.90
C LEU A 263 -7.48 -15.02 4.39
N GLY A 264 -8.39 -14.47 3.59
CA GLY A 264 -8.27 -14.43 2.13
C GLY A 264 -7.07 -13.59 1.69
N MET A 265 -6.98 -12.35 2.18
CA MET A 265 -5.92 -11.41 1.78
C MET A 265 -4.56 -11.81 2.33
N ALA A 266 -4.49 -12.29 3.58
CA ALA A 266 -3.29 -12.83 4.21
C ALA A 266 -2.65 -13.93 3.35
N ARG A 267 -3.45 -14.92 2.94
CA ARG A 267 -2.98 -16.05 2.12
C ARG A 267 -2.62 -15.64 0.69
N ALA A 268 -3.38 -14.72 0.11
CA ALA A 268 -3.07 -14.21 -1.22
C ALA A 268 -1.72 -13.50 -1.25
N ALA A 269 -1.42 -12.71 -0.22
CA ALA A 269 -0.16 -11.98 -0.11
C ALA A 269 1.04 -12.92 0.17
N GLU A 270 0.86 -13.90 1.07
CA GLU A 270 1.87 -14.92 1.35
C GLU A 270 2.23 -15.75 0.11
N GLY A 271 1.28 -16.03 -0.78
CA GLY A 271 1.56 -16.77 -2.01
C GLY A 271 2.28 -15.95 -3.11
N VAL A 272 2.38 -14.63 -2.95
CA VAL A 272 3.06 -13.73 -3.92
C VAL A 272 4.47 -13.38 -3.47
N GLY A 273 4.70 -13.22 -2.16
CA GLY A 273 6.05 -13.05 -1.58
C GLY A 273 6.88 -14.31 -1.71
#